data_AF-A0A7X6A938-F1
#
_entry.id   AF-A0A7X6A938-F1
#
_cell.length_a   1.000
_cell.length_b   1.000
_cell.length_c   1.000
_cell.angle_alpha   90.00
_cell.angle_beta   90.00
_cell.angle_gamma   90.00
#
_symmetry.space_group_name_H-M   'P 1'
#
loop_
_entity.id
_entity.type
_entity.pdbx_description
1 polymer ?
#
loop_
_entity_poly.entity_id
_entity_poly.type
_entity_poly.pdbx_seq_one_letter_code
_entity_poly.pdbx_strand_id
1 'polypeptide(L)'
;MKHFTTLDLTAEEIHRIGLDEVARIRGEMAQVIEEVGFEGSFDEFLTFLRTDPRFYPKTADELLREAAYISKKMDGKLPALFKTLPRQPYTVEAVPDSI
;
A
#
# COMPACT_ATOMS: atom_id res chain seq x y z
N MET A 1 -5.19 18.02 -17.00
CA MET A 1 -3.86 17.39 -16.83
C MET A 1 -2.98 18.23 -15.89
N LYS A 2 -2.46 19.41 -16.29
CA LYS A 2 -1.54 20.21 -15.45
C LYS A 2 -2.03 20.57 -14.04
N HIS A 3 -3.34 20.73 -13.82
CA HIS A 3 -3.88 21.01 -12.48
C HIS A 3 -3.83 19.82 -11.52
N PHE A 4 -3.74 18.59 -12.03
CA PHE A 4 -3.75 17.38 -11.20
C PHE A 4 -2.36 16.78 -11.03
N THR A 5 -1.50 16.90 -12.05
CA THR A 5 -0.17 16.29 -12.05
C THR A 5 0.96 17.28 -11.85
N THR A 6 0.69 18.60 -11.89
CA THR A 6 1.68 19.71 -11.82
C THR A 6 2.88 19.59 -12.77
N LEU A 7 2.85 18.64 -13.70
CA LEU A 7 3.91 18.31 -14.66
C LEU A 7 3.52 18.77 -16.06
N ASP A 8 4.52 19.26 -16.80
CA ASP A 8 4.40 19.61 -18.22
C ASP A 8 4.57 18.37 -19.12
N LEU A 9 3.81 17.31 -18.83
CA LEU A 9 3.75 16.09 -19.63
C LEU A 9 2.44 16.00 -20.41
N THR A 10 2.51 15.44 -21.61
CA THR A 10 1.35 15.09 -22.41
C THR A 10 0.62 13.87 -21.85
N ALA A 11 -0.63 13.68 -22.25
CA ALA A 11 -1.42 12.51 -21.87
C ALA A 11 -0.78 11.19 -22.35
N GLU A 12 -0.18 11.21 -23.54
CA GLU A 12 0.46 10.04 -24.14
C GLU A 12 1.73 9.64 -23.39
N GLU A 13 2.55 10.61 -22.99
CA GLU A 13 3.73 10.37 -22.15
C GLU A 13 3.34 9.80 -20.79
N ILE A 14 2.29 10.34 -20.14
CA ILE A 14 1.77 9.81 -18.88
C ILE A 14 1.28 8.37 -19.05
N HIS A 15 0.58 8.08 -20.14
CA HIS A 15 0.11 6.73 -20.42
C HIS A 15 1.28 5.76 -20.61
N ARG A 16 2.33 6.17 -21.34
CA ARG A 16 3.55 5.38 -21.54
C ARG A 16 4.23 5.06 -20.21
N ILE A 17 4.44 6.08 -19.37
CA ILE A 17 5.00 5.92 -18.03
C ILE A 17 4.15 4.94 -17.21
N GLY A 18 2.82 5.06 -17.28
CA GLY A 18 1.91 4.14 -16.59
C GLY A 18 2.09 2.68 -17.03
N LEU A 19 2.24 2.42 -18.33
CA LEU A 19 2.48 1.07 -18.85
C LEU A 19 3.84 0.52 -18.37
N ASP A 20 4.88 1.34 -18.40
CA ASP A 20 6.22 0.97 -17.97
C ASP A 20 6.24 0.65 -16.46
N GLU A 21 5.56 1.46 -15.64
CA GLU A 21 5.43 1.23 -14.20
C GLU A 21 4.59 -0.02 -13.88
N VAL A 22 3.53 -0.30 -14.64
CA VAL A 22 2.76 -1.55 -14.50
C VAL A 22 3.65 -2.76 -14.78
N ALA A 23 4.48 -2.70 -15.83
CA ALA A 23 5.40 -3.78 -16.16
C ALA A 23 6.47 -3.96 -15.06
N ARG A 24 7.06 -2.86 -14.58
CA ARG A 24 8.06 -2.86 -13.50
C ARG A 24 7.50 -3.47 -12.22
N ILE A 25 6.36 -2.98 -11.74
CA ILE A 25 5.72 -3.44 -10.50
C ILE A 25 5.30 -4.92 -10.62
N ARG A 26 4.77 -5.35 -11.77
CA ARG A 26 4.45 -6.77 -12.00
C ARG A 26 5.69 -7.67 -11.93
N GLY A 27 6.82 -7.21 -12.45
CA GLY A 27 8.09 -7.93 -12.36
C GLY A 27 8.56 -8.09 -10.92
N GLU A 28 8.49 -7.02 -10.12
CA GLU A 28 8.83 -7.06 -8.68
C GLU A 28 7.89 -7.99 -7.91
N MET A 29 6.59 -7.98 -8.21
CA MET A 29 5.64 -8.90 -7.59
C MET A 29 5.96 -10.37 -7.92
N ALA A 30 6.36 -10.68 -9.15
CA ALA A 30 6.75 -12.04 -9.53
C ALA A 30 7.96 -12.55 -8.73
N GLN A 31 8.96 -11.68 -8.49
CA GLN A 31 10.10 -12.01 -7.64
C GLN A 31 9.66 -12.32 -6.20
N VAL A 32 8.77 -11.50 -5.64
CA VAL A 32 8.24 -11.73 -4.29
C VAL A 32 7.44 -13.04 -4.20
N ILE A 33 6.64 -13.37 -5.22
CA ILE A 33 5.88 -14.64 -5.29
C ILE A 33 6.82 -15.84 -5.22
N GLU A 34 7.95 -15.78 -5.93
CA GLU A 34 8.99 -16.81 -5.91
C GLU A 34 9.66 -16.88 -4.52
N GLU A 35 10.03 -15.74 -3.94
CA GLU A 35 10.67 -15.67 -2.62
C GLU A 35 9.81 -16.25 -1.49
N VAL A 36 8.49 -16.05 -1.54
CA VAL A 36 7.56 -16.60 -0.54
C VAL A 36 7.16 -18.05 -0.83
N GLY A 37 7.63 -18.63 -1.93
CA GLY A 37 7.37 -20.01 -2.31
C GLY A 37 5.91 -20.31 -2.64
N PHE A 38 5.19 -19.35 -3.23
CA PHE A 38 3.80 -19.59 -3.62
C PHE A 38 3.73 -20.40 -4.92
N GLU A 39 3.03 -21.53 -4.88
CA GLU A 39 2.78 -22.38 -6.04
C GLU A 39 1.46 -22.00 -6.71
N GLY A 40 1.51 -21.60 -7.97
CA GLY A 40 0.34 -21.24 -8.76
C GLY A 40 0.61 -20.11 -9.75
N SER A 41 -0.45 -19.65 -10.38
CA SER A 41 -0.44 -18.48 -11.27
C SER A 41 -0.48 -17.17 -10.47
N PHE A 42 -0.10 -16.08 -11.14
CA PHE A 42 -0.19 -14.74 -10.58
C PHE A 42 -1.63 -14.37 -10.15
N ASP A 43 -2.63 -14.76 -10.93
CA ASP A 43 -4.03 -14.47 -10.62
C ASP A 43 -4.52 -15.28 -9.41
N GLU A 44 -4.03 -16.51 -9.24
CA GLU A 44 -4.26 -17.31 -8.03
C GLU A 44 -3.61 -16.67 -6.80
N PHE A 45 -2.40 -16.13 -6.93
CA PHE A 45 -1.75 -15.39 -5.85
C PHE A 45 -2.54 -14.15 -5.44
N LEU A 46 -3.05 -13.38 -6.41
CA LEU A 46 -3.91 -12.23 -6.14
C LEU A 46 -5.24 -12.64 -5.49
N THR A 47 -5.81 -13.75 -5.92
CA THR A 47 -7.05 -14.30 -5.33
C THR A 47 -6.78 -14.70 -3.88
N PHE A 48 -5.69 -15.42 -3.65
CA PHE A 48 -5.21 -15.83 -2.34
C PHE A 48 -5.08 -14.66 -1.35
N LEU A 49 -4.40 -13.58 -1.75
CA LEU A 49 -4.25 -12.38 -0.90
C LEU A 49 -5.58 -11.70 -0.56
N ARG A 50 -6.59 -11.82 -1.44
CA ARG A 50 -7.91 -11.20 -1.26
C ARG A 50 -8.91 -12.04 -0.49
N THR A 51 -8.73 -13.37 -0.47
CA THR A 51 -9.75 -14.28 0.06
C THR A 51 -9.30 -15.03 1.30
N ASP A 52 -7.99 -15.19 1.52
CA ASP A 52 -7.51 -15.94 2.67
C ASP A 52 -7.82 -15.16 3.97
N PRO A 53 -8.59 -15.75 4.91
CA PRO A 53 -8.98 -15.08 6.15
C PRO A 53 -7.81 -14.64 7.02
N ARG A 54 -6.59 -15.18 6.83
CA ARG A 54 -5.40 -14.78 7.59
C ARG A 54 -5.04 -13.31 7.40
N PHE A 55 -5.43 -12.72 6.26
CA PHE A 55 -5.08 -11.34 5.90
C PHE A 55 -6.12 -10.32 6.36
N TYR A 56 -7.24 -10.78 6.94
CA TYR A 56 -8.36 -9.93 7.30
C TYR A 56 -8.65 -9.98 8.80
N PRO A 57 -8.73 -8.83 9.48
CA PRO A 57 -9.18 -8.78 10.87
C PRO A 57 -10.65 -9.21 10.96
N LYS A 58 -11.00 -9.89 12.05
CA LYS A 58 -12.32 -10.48 12.27
C LYS A 58 -13.30 -9.51 12.92
N THR A 59 -12.81 -8.47 13.57
CA THR A 59 -13.62 -7.46 14.27
C THR A 59 -13.12 -6.04 13.97
N ALA A 60 -13.99 -5.05 14.16
CA ALA A 60 -13.63 -3.64 14.03
C ALA A 60 -12.49 -3.25 14.99
N ASP A 61 -12.53 -3.74 16.23
CA ASP A 61 -11.48 -3.53 17.22
C ASP A 61 -10.14 -4.12 16.78
N GLU A 62 -10.16 -5.31 16.17
CA GLU A 62 -8.94 -5.93 15.64
C GLU A 62 -8.36 -5.12 14.48
N LEU A 63 -9.20 -4.65 13.56
CA LEU A 63 -8.79 -3.78 12.46
C LEU A 63 -8.15 -2.48 12.99
N LEU A 64 -8.81 -1.82 13.94
CA LEU A 64 -8.32 -0.59 14.54
C LEU A 64 -7.00 -0.81 15.27
N ARG A 65 -6.88 -1.93 16.01
CA ARG A 65 -5.65 -2.31 16.71
C ARG A 65 -4.49 -2.54 15.75
N GLU A 66 -4.69 -3.28 14.67
CA GLU A 66 -3.63 -3.53 13.69
C GLU A 66 -3.20 -2.26 12.96
N ALA A 67 -4.16 -1.41 12.55
CA ALA A 67 -3.86 -0.13 11.92
C ALA A 67 -3.08 0.83 12.86
N ALA A 68 -3.48 0.91 14.13
CA ALA A 68 -2.77 1.70 15.14
C ALA A 68 -1.37 1.15 15.43
N TYR A 69 -1.22 -0.18 15.47
CA TYR A 69 0.05 -0.84 15.71
C TYR A 69 1.05 -0.62 14.57
N ILE A 70 0.61 -0.77 13.31
CA ILE A 70 1.44 -0.50 12.12
C ILE A 70 1.86 0.98 12.10
N SER A 71 0.94 1.89 12.40
CA SER A 71 1.23 3.32 12.53
C SER A 71 2.35 3.61 13.53
N LYS A 72 2.27 3.03 14.73
CA LYS A 72 3.31 3.22 15.76
C LYS A 72 4.65 2.57 15.42
N LYS A 73 4.64 1.43 14.72
CA LYS A 73 5.87 0.84 14.18
C LYS A 73 6.56 1.77 13.18
N MET A 74 5.77 2.43 12.32
CA MET A 74 6.30 3.39 11.37
C MET A 74 6.85 4.62 12.09
N ASP A 75 6.12 5.18 13.07
CA ASP A 75 6.59 6.31 13.90
C ASP A 75 7.99 6.06 14.49
N GLY A 76 8.29 4.83 14.94
CA GLY A 76 9.61 4.45 15.43
C GLY A 76 10.70 4.37 14.35
N LYS A 77 10.35 4.13 13.09
CA LYS A 77 11.27 4.07 11.94
C LYS A 77 11.51 5.44 11.29
N LEU A 78 10.54 6.36 11.39
CA LEU A 78 10.62 7.68 10.75
C LEU A 78 11.89 8.49 11.09
N PRO A 79 12.40 8.52 12.34
CA PRO A 79 13.62 9.27 12.66
C PRO A 79 14.86 8.82 11.89
N ALA A 80 14.90 7.56 11.43
CA ALA A 80 16.01 7.05 10.61
C ALA A 80 15.93 7.51 9.14
N LEU A 81 14.75 7.95 8.68
CA LEU A 81 14.48 8.33 7.29
C LEU A 81 14.35 9.85 7.11
N PHE A 82 13.91 10.57 8.14
CA PHE A 82 13.60 11.99 8.06
C PHE A 82 14.33 12.80 9.13
N LYS A 83 14.97 13.90 8.70
CA LYS A 83 15.67 14.84 9.60
C LYS A 83 14.71 15.65 10.49
N THR A 84 13.55 16.01 9.95
CA THR A 84 12.58 16.86 10.63
C THR A 84 11.25 16.14 10.69
N LEU A 85 10.74 15.94 11.91
CA LEU A 85 9.43 15.34 12.14
C LEU A 85 8.45 16.38 12.67
N PRO A 86 7.19 16.38 12.21
CA PRO A 86 6.13 17.18 12.81
C PRO A 86 6.00 16.88 14.30
N ARG A 87 5.80 17.93 15.10
CA ARG A 87 5.61 17.79 16.56
C ARG A 87 4.19 17.34 16.91
N GLN A 88 3.23 17.56 16.02
CA GLN A 88 1.85 17.17 16.23
C GLN A 88 1.70 15.67 15.93
N PRO A 89 1.32 14.85 16.92
CA PRO A 89 1.04 13.45 16.68
C PRO A 89 -0.30 13.30 15.93
N TYR A 90 -0.48 12.15 15.30
CA TYR A 90 -1.76 11.71 14.76
C TYR A 90 -2.27 10.49 15.54
N THR A 91 -3.57 10.24 15.41
CA THR A 91 -4.23 9.04 15.93
C THR A 91 -4.94 8.30 14.79
N VAL A 92 -5.24 7.02 15.01
CA VAL A 92 -6.07 6.22 14.11
C VAL A 92 -7.46 6.14 14.72
N GLU A 93 -8.47 6.44 13.93
CA GLU A 93 -9.89 6.40 14.33
C GLU A 93 -10.67 5.52 13.37
N ALA A 94 -11.75 4.92 13.87
CA ALA A 94 -12.69 4.18 13.03
C ALA A 94 -13.39 5.15 12.06
N VAL A 95 -13.71 4.66 10.86
CA VAL A 95 -14.55 5.41 9.93
C VAL A 95 -15.94 5.58 10.56
N PRO A 96 -16.51 6.79 10.62
CA PRO A 96 -17.83 7.01 11.18
C PRO A 96 -18.91 6.20 10.46
N ASP A 97 -19.89 5.69 11.22
CA ASP A 97 -21.02 4.92 10.65
C ASP A 97 -21.90 5.74 9.71
N SER A 98 -21.86 7.07 9.82
CA SER A 98 -22.62 8.00 8.97
C SER A 98 -21.88 8.27 7.65
N ILE A 99 -22.16 7.45 6.64
CA ILE A 99 -21.93 7.76 5.21
C ILE A 99 -23.29 7.91 4.53
#